data_AF-A0A1F5ESC3-F1
#
_entry.id   AF-A0A1F5ESC3-F1
#
_cell.length_a   1.000
_cell.length_b   1.000
_cell.length_c   1.000
_cell.angle_alpha   90.00
_cell.angle_beta   90.00
_cell.angle_gamma   90.00
#
_symmetry.space_group_name_H-M   'P 1'
#
loop_
_entity.id
_entity.type
_entity.pdbx_description
1 polymer ?
#
loop_
_entity_poly.entity_id
_entity_poly.type
_entity_poly.pdbx_seq_one_letter_code
_entity_poly.pdbx_strand_id
1 'polypeptide(L)'
;MDFQNALNDKQFPIVLELSPVREPQNEENKRKIKEIIDVSGITAISITESPMGVSAMPPEELGSFIKNSSNLEVILHLSCKGRNRTQIKSRLESYYRKGLTNLLVVTGDYPKDSKPVFDLDSVQVLDLIACLEQKNCGLNNKTISLFAGAVCSPLHPLQELQRQKLDLKIQAGARFIVTQVGYDFARLKLFKERFDKKKYDVPVLGNIFIPNLKLIDRIFRGEIPGCTISKGLYNFLSSSSSENILKVYAWMMNEMRKMGFVGIHLGGPLVQNHQNLKKLLEYFQQLQKYPEEDFYRSIFYSDDENSNYKIFPTTSFLEKTHYQLSSIAHKVLFNGGNKRTRILKKLSFMEHTVKAALYGCKDCGECTLPDSAFLCPQSGCAKQLLNGPCGGTREGGWCEVYPTRLCFWVRVALRNPEFKIKFTPPKQWGNIKGSWDTL
;
A
#
# COMPACT_ATOMS: atom_id res chain seq x y z
N MET A 1 18.40 5.02 19.53
CA MET A 1 18.86 5.40 18.18
C MET A 1 17.64 5.82 17.40
N ASP A 2 17.73 6.92 16.69
CA ASP A 2 16.61 7.49 15.94
C ASP A 2 16.39 6.71 14.64
N PHE A 3 15.15 6.31 14.32
CA PHE A 3 14.82 5.51 13.14
C PHE A 3 15.07 6.29 11.85
N GLN A 4 14.82 7.60 11.84
CA GLN A 4 15.08 8.43 10.65
C GLN A 4 16.58 8.44 10.32
N ASN A 5 17.45 8.60 11.32
CA ASN A 5 18.90 8.49 11.14
C ASN A 5 19.35 7.07 10.76
N ALA A 6 18.77 6.03 11.37
CA ALA A 6 19.11 4.64 11.08
C ALA A 6 18.85 4.25 9.60
N LEU A 7 17.87 4.87 8.95
CA LEU A 7 17.62 4.70 7.53
C LEU A 7 18.72 5.29 6.64
N ASN A 8 19.32 6.41 7.06
CA ASN A 8 20.33 7.14 6.28
C ASN A 8 21.74 6.57 6.49
N ASP A 9 22.05 6.12 7.71
CA ASP A 9 23.40 5.69 8.11
C ASP A 9 23.72 4.22 7.75
N LYS A 10 22.88 3.57 6.93
CA LYS A 10 23.03 2.17 6.51
C LYS A 10 23.17 1.17 7.67
N GLN A 11 22.54 1.46 8.81
CA GLN A 11 22.62 0.65 10.03
C GLN A 11 21.68 -0.57 10.05
N PHE A 12 21.00 -0.84 8.93
CA PHE A 12 20.08 -1.95 8.74
C PHE A 12 18.99 -2.06 9.83
N PRO A 13 18.11 -1.03 9.96
CA PRO A 13 17.09 -1.01 10.99
C PRO A 13 16.12 -2.18 10.87
N ILE A 14 15.72 -2.71 12.03
CA ILE A 14 14.66 -3.72 12.15
C ILE A 14 13.46 -3.06 12.81
N VAL A 15 12.39 -2.91 12.04
CA VAL A 15 11.11 -2.37 12.50
C VAL A 15 10.19 -3.54 12.80
N LEU A 16 9.74 -3.69 14.04
CA LEU A 16 8.79 -4.74 14.40
C LEU A 16 7.35 -4.24 14.26
N GLU A 17 6.54 -4.91 13.47
CA GLU A 17 5.10 -4.64 13.33
C GLU A 17 4.31 -5.30 14.48
N LEU A 18 3.52 -4.51 15.20
CA LEU A 18 2.55 -4.96 16.17
C LEU A 18 1.12 -4.75 15.65
N SER A 19 0.26 -5.72 15.95
CA SER A 19 -1.17 -5.61 15.69
C SER A 19 -1.89 -5.03 16.91
N PRO A 20 -2.77 -4.03 16.74
CA PRO A 20 -3.49 -3.38 17.84
C PRO A 20 -4.58 -4.28 18.46
N VAL A 21 -4.70 -5.55 18.04
CA VAL A 21 -5.55 -6.56 18.70
C VAL A 21 -5.09 -6.82 20.15
N ARG A 22 -3.84 -6.47 20.49
CA ARG A 22 -3.34 -6.50 21.88
C ARG A 22 -3.70 -5.21 22.60
N GLU A 23 -4.90 -5.18 23.17
CA GLU A 23 -5.34 -4.02 23.95
C GLU A 23 -4.46 -3.86 25.21
N PRO A 24 -3.82 -2.70 25.42
CA PRO A 24 -2.99 -2.44 26.59
C PRO A 24 -3.80 -2.21 27.86
N GLN A 25 -5.11 -2.46 27.89
CA GLN A 25 -5.91 -2.34 29.12
C GLN A 25 -5.75 -3.57 30.03
N ASN A 26 -5.47 -4.73 29.45
CA ASN A 26 -5.17 -5.95 30.19
C ASN A 26 -3.70 -5.92 30.67
N GLU A 27 -3.45 -6.06 31.97
CA GLU A 27 -2.11 -6.09 32.56
C GLU A 27 -1.21 -7.19 31.95
N GLU A 28 -1.80 -8.33 31.57
CA GLU A 28 -1.07 -9.38 30.87
C GLU A 28 -0.58 -8.91 29.48
N ASN A 29 -1.42 -8.16 28.75
CA ASN A 29 -1.04 -7.59 27.46
C ASN A 29 0.03 -6.51 27.63
N LYS A 30 -0.10 -5.63 28.63
CA LYS A 30 0.94 -4.63 28.94
C LYS A 30 2.28 -5.32 29.20
N ARG A 31 2.30 -6.38 30.02
CA ARG A 31 3.51 -7.16 30.30
C ARG A 31 4.10 -7.76 29.03
N LYS A 32 3.28 -8.41 28.19
CA LYS A 32 3.72 -8.98 26.90
C LYS A 32 4.30 -7.93 25.95
N ILE A 33 3.71 -6.73 25.92
CA ILE A 33 4.22 -5.62 25.09
C ILE A 33 5.57 -5.15 25.63
N LYS A 34 5.70 -4.95 26.96
CA LYS A 34 6.95 -4.57 27.61
C LYS A 34 8.08 -5.57 27.33
N GLU A 35 7.80 -6.86 27.49
CA GLU A 35 8.77 -7.92 27.18
C GLU A 35 9.26 -7.90 25.72
N ILE A 36 8.45 -7.43 24.78
CA ILE A 36 8.81 -7.31 23.36
C ILE A 36 9.62 -6.05 23.08
N ILE A 37 9.20 -4.90 23.62
CA ILE A 37 9.91 -3.62 23.39
C ILE A 37 11.28 -3.59 24.10
N ASP A 38 11.48 -4.45 25.11
CA ASP A 38 12.77 -4.62 25.78
C ASP A 38 13.74 -5.55 25.02
N VAL A 39 13.31 -6.16 23.90
CA VAL A 39 14.20 -6.98 23.07
C VAL A 39 15.20 -6.09 22.32
N SER A 40 16.49 -6.29 22.61
CA SER A 40 17.59 -5.62 21.92
C SER A 40 17.63 -5.96 20.42
N GLY A 41 17.99 -4.99 19.58
CA GLY A 41 18.12 -5.16 18.13
C GLY A 41 16.92 -4.68 17.33
N ILE A 42 15.83 -4.27 17.98
CA ILE A 42 14.70 -3.57 17.34
C ILE A 42 14.97 -2.06 17.34
N THR A 43 14.80 -1.42 16.18
CA THR A 43 15.02 0.02 16.01
C THR A 43 13.75 0.82 16.26
N ALA A 44 12.60 0.31 15.80
CA ALA A 44 11.31 0.98 15.93
C ALA A 44 10.16 -0.04 15.98
N ILE A 45 9.01 0.40 16.48
CA ILE A 45 7.77 -0.36 16.48
C ILE A 45 6.80 0.24 15.47
N SER A 46 6.33 -0.55 14.52
CA SER A 46 5.24 -0.19 13.62
C SER A 46 3.92 -0.71 14.16
N ILE A 47 2.84 0.08 14.09
CA ILE A 47 1.53 -0.34 14.61
C ILE A 47 0.51 -0.29 13.49
N THR A 48 -0.06 -1.45 13.16
CA THR A 48 -1.05 -1.56 12.09
C THR A 48 -2.36 -0.87 12.46
N GLU A 49 -3.11 -0.44 11.44
CA GLU A 49 -4.44 0.11 11.63
C GLU A 49 -5.51 -0.82 11.05
N SER A 50 -6.25 -1.49 11.95
CA SER A 50 -7.42 -2.31 11.60
C SER A 50 -7.19 -3.20 10.37
N PRO A 51 -6.19 -4.11 10.42
CA PRO A 51 -5.75 -4.91 9.28
C PRO A 51 -6.88 -5.80 8.73
N MET A 52 -6.82 -6.12 7.44
CA MET A 52 -7.81 -6.95 6.72
C MET A 52 -9.24 -6.38 6.75
N GLY A 53 -9.38 -5.07 7.00
CA GLY A 53 -10.68 -4.41 7.07
C GLY A 53 -11.44 -4.67 8.37
N VAL A 54 -10.86 -5.38 9.34
CA VAL A 54 -11.49 -5.72 10.63
C VAL A 54 -11.21 -4.61 11.64
N SER A 55 -12.25 -4.20 12.38
CA SER A 55 -12.11 -3.18 13.43
C SER A 55 -11.12 -3.62 14.50
N ALA A 56 -10.29 -2.69 14.95
CA ALA A 56 -9.31 -2.90 16.02
C ALA A 56 -9.05 -1.57 16.72
N MET A 57 -8.37 -1.61 17.86
CA MET A 57 -7.96 -0.41 18.58
C MET A 57 -7.19 0.56 17.65
N PRO A 58 -7.41 1.88 17.76
CA PRO A 58 -6.64 2.86 17.02
C PRO A 58 -5.14 2.77 17.34
N PRO A 59 -4.24 2.78 16.33
CA PRO A 59 -2.80 2.57 16.53
C PRO A 59 -2.13 3.59 17.47
N GLU A 60 -2.66 4.81 17.56
CA GLU A 60 -2.16 5.88 18.41
C GLU A 60 -2.30 5.62 19.91
N GLU A 61 -3.23 4.76 20.32
CA GLU A 61 -3.40 4.37 21.72
C GLU A 61 -2.22 3.50 22.16
N LEU A 62 -1.94 2.43 21.41
CA LEU A 62 -0.77 1.58 21.64
C LEU A 62 0.53 2.35 21.40
N GLY A 63 0.55 3.25 20.42
CA GLY A 63 1.73 4.06 20.12
C GLY A 63 2.10 5.02 21.25
N SER A 64 1.10 5.65 21.87
CA SER A 64 1.33 6.50 23.05
C SER A 64 1.84 5.68 24.23
N PHE A 65 1.29 4.48 24.46
CA PHE A 65 1.76 3.59 25.51
C PHE A 65 3.23 3.19 25.33
N ILE A 66 3.63 2.76 24.13
CA ILE A 66 5.01 2.34 23.83
C ILE A 66 5.96 3.52 23.97
N LYS A 67 5.61 4.68 23.40
CA LYS A 67 6.42 5.90 23.50
C LYS A 67 6.66 6.35 24.95
N ASN A 68 5.68 6.16 25.82
CA ASN A 68 5.81 6.48 27.24
C ASN A 68 6.51 5.38 28.06
N SER A 69 6.71 4.19 27.49
CA SER A 69 7.27 3.02 28.17
C SER A 69 8.69 2.66 27.70
N SER A 70 9.16 3.19 26.58
CA SER A 70 10.51 2.93 26.05
C SER A 70 11.02 4.10 25.19
N ASN A 71 12.30 4.05 24.85
CA ASN A 71 12.94 4.99 23.92
C ASN A 71 12.83 4.57 22.45
N LEU A 72 11.98 3.59 22.14
CA LEU A 72 11.76 3.16 20.75
C LEU A 72 10.91 4.17 20.01
N GLU A 73 11.30 4.44 18.76
CA GLU A 73 10.43 5.20 17.87
C GLU A 73 9.20 4.36 17.48
N VAL A 74 8.07 5.04 17.28
CA VAL A 74 6.80 4.42 16.91
C VAL A 74 6.36 4.92 15.54
N ILE A 75 6.03 3.99 14.64
CA ILE A 75 5.51 4.25 13.30
C ILE A 75 4.03 3.86 13.27
N LEU A 76 3.14 4.83 13.07
CA LEU A 76 1.70 4.54 13.00
C LEU A 76 1.28 4.28 11.56
N HIS A 77 0.58 3.17 11.32
CA HIS A 77 -0.10 3.01 10.04
C HIS A 77 -1.27 3.99 9.98
N LEU A 78 -1.42 4.67 8.85
CA LEU A 78 -2.54 5.56 8.57
C LEU A 78 -3.29 5.07 7.33
N SER A 79 -4.48 4.53 7.55
CA SER A 79 -5.36 3.97 6.54
C SER A 79 -6.45 4.94 6.10
N CYS A 80 -6.70 5.00 4.79
CA CYS A 80 -7.69 5.88 4.19
C CYS A 80 -9.12 5.29 4.15
N LYS A 81 -9.28 4.01 4.51
CA LYS A 81 -10.49 3.21 4.25
C LYS A 81 -11.80 3.76 4.80
N GLY A 82 -11.77 4.38 5.97
CA GLY A 82 -12.95 4.77 6.75
C GLY A 82 -13.01 6.24 7.10
N ARG A 83 -12.20 7.09 6.46
CA ARG A 83 -12.10 8.52 6.82
C ARG A 83 -12.15 9.41 5.60
N ASN A 84 -12.79 10.55 5.78
CA ASN A 84 -12.68 11.66 4.85
C ASN A 84 -11.44 12.52 5.16
N ARG A 85 -11.10 13.45 4.28
CA ARG A 85 -9.94 14.34 4.45
C ARG A 85 -9.98 15.16 5.74
N THR A 86 -11.17 15.55 6.20
CA THR A 86 -11.33 16.30 7.47
C THR A 86 -10.87 15.47 8.66
N GLN A 87 -11.32 14.21 8.73
CA GLN A 87 -10.91 13.28 9.79
C GLN A 87 -9.42 12.93 9.71
N ILE A 88 -8.88 12.77 8.49
CA ILE A 88 -7.43 12.54 8.29
C ILE A 88 -6.63 13.74 8.80
N LYS A 89 -6.98 14.97 8.41
CA LYS A 89 -6.30 16.20 8.84
C LYS A 89 -6.30 16.36 10.36
N SER A 90 -7.46 16.26 11.01
CA SER A 90 -7.56 16.37 12.47
C SER A 90 -6.72 15.33 13.20
N ARG A 91 -6.64 14.11 12.65
CA ARG A 91 -5.85 13.01 13.21
C ARG A 91 -4.34 13.21 13.05
N LEU A 92 -3.89 13.68 11.88
CA LEU A 92 -2.48 14.04 11.64
C LEU A 92 -1.99 15.09 12.64
N GLU A 93 -2.81 16.09 12.95
CA GLU A 93 -2.43 17.07 13.97
C GLU A 93 -2.43 16.51 15.39
N SER A 94 -3.39 15.63 15.71
CA SER A 94 -3.40 14.93 17.00
C SER A 94 -2.12 14.11 17.18
N TYR A 95 -1.70 13.38 16.14
CA TYR A 95 -0.46 12.64 16.11
C TYR A 95 0.75 13.54 16.36
N TYR A 96 0.85 14.65 15.62
CA TYR A 96 1.92 15.64 15.82
C TYR A 96 1.95 16.18 17.26
N ARG A 97 0.80 16.54 17.85
CA ARG A 97 0.71 17.04 19.24
C ARG A 97 1.08 15.98 20.29
N LYS A 98 0.84 14.70 20.01
CA LYS A 98 1.33 13.57 20.84
C LYS A 98 2.80 13.23 20.54
N GLY A 99 3.42 13.90 19.58
CA GLY A 99 4.76 13.61 19.05
C GLY A 99 4.88 12.22 18.42
N LEU A 100 3.78 11.67 17.90
CA LEU A 100 3.77 10.42 17.12
C LEU A 100 3.98 10.80 15.65
N THR A 101 5.22 11.13 15.30
CA THR A 101 5.55 11.80 14.04
C THR A 101 5.88 10.88 12.88
N ASN A 102 6.20 9.61 13.14
CA ASN A 102 6.54 8.65 12.09
C ASN A 102 5.28 7.92 11.63
N LEU A 103 5.00 7.95 10.33
CA LEU A 103 3.77 7.40 9.76
C LEU A 103 4.08 6.45 8.60
N LEU A 104 3.30 5.38 8.48
CA LEU A 104 3.25 4.53 7.28
C LEU A 104 1.88 4.69 6.61
N VAL A 105 1.83 5.45 5.53
CA VAL A 105 0.59 5.79 4.84
C VAL A 105 0.18 4.66 3.90
N VAL A 106 -1.05 4.17 4.08
CA VAL A 106 -1.63 3.10 3.27
C VAL A 106 -3.02 3.48 2.76
N THR A 107 -3.37 3.02 1.56
CA THR A 107 -4.75 3.19 1.07
C THR A 107 -5.74 2.45 1.98
N GLY A 108 -5.34 1.27 2.46
CA GLY A 108 -6.13 0.44 3.37
C GLY A 108 -6.93 -0.65 2.68
N ASP A 109 -7.30 -1.64 3.48
CA ASP A 109 -8.18 -2.74 3.08
C ASP A 109 -9.64 -2.28 3.02
N TYR A 110 -10.44 -2.96 2.19
CA TYR A 110 -11.87 -2.71 2.14
C TYR A 110 -12.52 -3.13 3.48
N PRO A 111 -13.31 -2.27 4.14
CA PRO A 111 -13.98 -2.63 5.41
C PRO A 111 -14.96 -3.79 5.23
N LYS A 112 -15.05 -4.68 6.22
CA LYS A 112 -15.99 -5.83 6.18
C LYS A 112 -17.39 -5.49 6.69
N ASP A 113 -17.45 -4.71 7.76
CA ASP A 113 -18.69 -4.51 8.52
C ASP A 113 -19.23 -3.07 8.40
N SER A 114 -18.68 -2.25 7.51
CA SER A 114 -19.08 -0.85 7.33
C SER A 114 -18.95 -0.37 5.88
N LYS A 115 -19.61 0.76 5.57
CA LYS A 115 -19.44 1.42 4.28
C LYS A 115 -18.02 2.02 4.20
N PRO A 116 -17.31 1.85 3.07
CA PRO A 116 -16.04 2.51 2.86
C PRO A 116 -16.22 4.01 2.64
N VAL A 117 -15.19 4.79 2.94
CA VAL A 117 -15.14 6.23 2.66
C VAL A 117 -14.18 6.53 1.51
N PHE A 118 -12.89 6.14 1.63
CA PHE A 118 -11.84 6.36 0.62
C PHE A 118 -11.88 7.74 -0.07
N ASP A 119 -12.11 8.82 0.69
CA ASP A 119 -12.11 10.19 0.13
C ASP A 119 -10.72 10.58 -0.42
N LEU A 120 -9.67 10.04 0.22
CA LEU A 120 -8.28 10.15 -0.22
C LEU A 120 -7.71 8.75 -0.46
N ASP A 121 -6.78 8.65 -1.40
CA ASP A 121 -5.84 7.52 -1.46
C ASP A 121 -4.48 7.89 -0.82
N SER A 122 -3.59 6.89 -0.71
CA SER A 122 -2.30 7.09 -0.05
C SER A 122 -1.41 8.15 -0.72
N VAL A 123 -1.53 8.37 -2.04
CA VAL A 123 -0.76 9.41 -2.73
C VAL A 123 -1.25 10.78 -2.28
N GLN A 124 -2.56 10.96 -2.23
CA GLN A 124 -3.20 12.21 -1.82
C GLN A 124 -3.00 12.51 -0.33
N VAL A 125 -2.90 11.49 0.53
CA VAL A 125 -2.56 11.70 1.95
C VAL A 125 -1.11 12.17 2.11
N LEU A 126 -0.17 11.65 1.32
CA LEU A 126 1.21 12.14 1.33
C LEU A 126 1.29 13.60 0.86
N ASP A 127 0.59 13.93 -0.23
CA ASP A 127 0.48 15.30 -0.74
C ASP A 127 -0.15 16.25 0.29
N LEU A 128 -1.20 15.79 0.98
CA LEU A 128 -1.79 16.53 2.10
C LEU A 128 -0.78 16.76 3.23
N ILE A 129 0.00 15.75 3.60
CA ILE A 129 1.05 15.89 4.62
C ILE A 129 2.07 16.95 4.17
N ALA A 130 2.58 16.88 2.93
CA ALA A 130 3.50 17.87 2.39
C ALA A 130 2.92 19.30 2.42
N CYS A 131 1.63 19.46 2.07
CA CYS A 131 0.90 20.74 2.19
C CYS A 131 0.83 21.22 3.64
N LEU A 132 0.62 20.33 4.61
CA LEU A 132 0.57 20.69 6.04
C LEU A 132 1.95 21.12 6.60
N GLU A 133 3.04 20.63 6.01
CA GLU A 133 4.41 21.03 6.37
C GLU A 133 4.79 22.38 5.74
N GLN A 134 4.28 22.69 4.54
CA GLN A 134 4.49 23.97 3.85
C GLN A 134 3.41 24.98 4.28
N LYS A 135 3.76 25.94 5.14
CA LYS A 135 2.87 27.01 5.67
C LYS A 135 1.69 27.35 4.74
N ASN A 136 0.46 27.07 5.16
CA ASN A 136 -0.88 27.50 4.63
C ASN A 136 -1.94 26.38 4.52
N CYS A 137 -1.66 25.13 4.91
CA CYS A 137 -2.69 24.07 4.89
C CYS A 137 -3.09 23.53 6.28
N GLY A 138 -2.38 23.88 7.37
CA GLY A 138 -2.63 23.42 8.74
C GLY A 138 -3.92 23.98 9.38
N LEU A 139 -4.39 23.43 10.50
CA LEU A 139 -5.36 24.12 11.35
C LEU A 139 -4.66 25.34 11.98
N ASN A 140 -5.34 26.49 11.93
CA ASN A 140 -4.85 27.77 12.44
C ASN A 140 -3.49 28.20 11.86
N ASN A 141 -3.19 27.83 10.61
CA ASN A 141 -1.94 28.17 9.90
C ASN A 141 -0.65 27.72 10.60
N LYS A 142 -0.72 26.73 11.52
CA LYS A 142 0.47 26.13 12.13
C LYS A 142 0.99 24.98 11.27
N THR A 143 2.29 25.00 11.01
CA THR A 143 2.98 23.88 10.35
C THR A 143 3.14 22.73 11.33
N ILE A 144 2.86 21.52 10.86
CA ILE A 144 3.23 20.27 11.54
C ILE A 144 4.43 19.67 10.81
N SER A 145 5.23 18.86 11.48
CA SER A 145 6.35 18.13 10.87
C SER A 145 6.14 16.64 11.09
N LEU A 146 6.00 15.88 10.02
CA LEU A 146 5.70 14.45 10.04
C LEU A 146 6.65 13.69 9.13
N PHE A 147 7.14 12.54 9.59
CA PHE A 147 7.99 11.65 8.82
C PHE A 147 7.14 10.53 8.22
N ALA A 148 6.57 10.79 7.04
CA ALA A 148 5.64 9.89 6.39
C ALA A 148 6.32 9.01 5.33
N GLY A 149 6.17 7.70 5.46
CA GLY A 149 6.52 6.71 4.45
C GLY A 149 5.29 6.13 3.76
N ALA A 150 5.53 5.25 2.78
CA ALA A 150 4.47 4.65 1.99
C ALA A 150 4.73 3.17 1.67
N VAL A 151 3.66 2.42 1.41
CA VAL A 151 3.77 1.01 0.99
C VAL A 151 3.82 0.86 -0.53
N CYS A 152 4.65 -0.02 -1.07
CA CYS A 152 4.65 -0.40 -2.49
C CYS A 152 4.38 -1.90 -2.68
N SER A 153 3.73 -2.33 -3.76
CA SER A 153 3.39 -3.75 -3.98
C SER A 153 4.19 -4.34 -5.15
N PRO A 154 5.43 -4.83 -4.90
CA PRO A 154 6.33 -5.27 -5.97
C PRO A 154 5.83 -6.51 -6.72
N LEU A 155 5.07 -7.38 -6.05
CA LEU A 155 4.54 -8.63 -6.61
C LEU A 155 3.17 -8.49 -7.28
N HIS A 156 2.66 -7.26 -7.42
CA HIS A 156 1.36 -7.01 -8.01
C HIS A 156 1.34 -7.34 -9.51
N PRO A 157 0.25 -7.91 -10.07
CA PRO A 157 0.19 -8.29 -11.48
C PRO A 157 0.35 -7.10 -12.45
N LEU A 158 -0.16 -5.92 -12.09
CA LEU A 158 0.06 -4.68 -12.83
C LEU A 158 1.35 -3.98 -12.36
N GLN A 159 2.52 -4.57 -12.60
CA GLN A 159 3.79 -4.07 -12.09
C GLN A 159 4.11 -2.64 -12.57
N GLU A 160 3.88 -2.33 -13.85
CA GLU A 160 4.19 -1.01 -14.39
C GLU A 160 3.31 0.10 -13.79
N LEU A 161 2.01 -0.18 -13.58
CA LEU A 161 1.12 0.78 -12.91
C LEU A 161 1.45 0.93 -11.41
N GLN A 162 1.88 -0.13 -10.73
CA GLN A 162 2.38 -0.01 -9.35
C GLN A 162 3.67 0.80 -9.28
N ARG A 163 4.57 0.65 -10.27
CA ARG A 163 5.79 1.45 -10.37
C ARG A 163 5.46 2.94 -10.57
N GLN A 164 4.55 3.25 -11.50
CA GLN A 164 4.08 4.63 -11.68
C GLN A 164 3.43 5.20 -10.41
N LYS A 165 2.64 4.40 -9.69
CA LYS A 165 2.07 4.81 -8.40
C LYS A 165 3.15 5.05 -7.33
N LEU A 166 4.20 4.25 -7.30
CA LEU A 166 5.35 4.46 -6.43
C LEU A 166 6.04 5.79 -6.77
N ASP A 167 6.25 6.09 -8.06
CA ASP A 167 6.82 7.37 -8.50
C ASP A 167 5.99 8.55 -7.96
N LEU A 168 4.65 8.47 -8.05
CA LEU A 168 3.74 9.47 -7.49
C LEU A 168 3.83 9.59 -5.96
N LYS A 169 4.00 8.49 -5.23
CA LYS A 169 4.17 8.51 -3.77
C LYS A 169 5.45 9.22 -3.35
N ILE A 170 6.55 8.94 -4.05
CA ILE A 170 7.84 9.59 -3.81
C ILE A 170 7.73 11.08 -4.12
N GLN A 171 7.15 11.44 -5.27
CA GLN A 171 6.92 12.84 -5.66
C GLN A 171 6.01 13.59 -4.68
N ALA A 172 5.01 12.92 -4.11
CA ALA A 172 4.11 13.48 -3.09
C ALA A 172 4.77 13.63 -1.71
N GLY A 173 6.03 13.21 -1.52
CA GLY A 173 6.80 13.44 -0.30
C GLY A 173 7.00 12.23 0.60
N ALA A 174 6.81 10.99 0.12
CA ALA A 174 7.17 9.81 0.91
C ALA A 174 8.67 9.79 1.23
N ARG A 175 9.02 9.73 2.52
CA ARG A 175 10.40 9.76 3.02
C ARG A 175 11.05 8.39 3.21
N PHE A 176 10.25 7.33 3.20
CA PHE A 176 10.72 5.94 3.15
C PHE A 176 9.64 5.06 2.52
N ILE A 177 10.05 3.90 2.00
CA ILE A 177 9.16 2.92 1.39
C ILE A 177 9.24 1.60 2.15
N VAL A 178 8.10 0.93 2.33
CA VAL A 178 8.02 -0.45 2.81
C VAL A 178 7.38 -1.30 1.72
N THR A 179 7.98 -2.42 1.34
CA THR A 179 7.34 -3.33 0.39
C THR A 179 6.11 -3.99 1.02
N GLN A 180 5.15 -4.41 0.19
CA GLN A 180 4.13 -5.34 0.63
C GLN A 180 4.78 -6.73 0.83
N VAL A 181 4.24 -7.51 1.75
CA VAL A 181 4.66 -8.90 1.96
C VAL A 181 4.64 -9.70 0.65
N GLY A 182 5.65 -10.55 0.48
CA GLY A 182 5.78 -11.44 -0.65
C GLY A 182 6.90 -12.46 -0.45
N TYR A 183 6.75 -13.65 -1.06
CA TYR A 183 7.71 -14.75 -0.92
C TYR A 183 8.42 -15.11 -2.24
N ASP A 184 8.21 -14.33 -3.30
CA ASP A 184 8.89 -14.49 -4.59
C ASP A 184 10.15 -13.62 -4.62
N PHE A 185 11.30 -14.24 -4.37
CA PHE A 185 12.58 -13.53 -4.27
C PHE A 185 13.08 -13.04 -5.63
N ALA A 186 12.80 -13.75 -6.72
CA ALA A 186 13.18 -13.32 -8.06
C ALA A 186 12.50 -11.98 -8.41
N ARG A 187 11.21 -11.86 -8.09
CA ARG A 187 10.47 -10.61 -8.30
C ARG A 187 10.85 -9.50 -7.33
N LEU A 188 11.18 -9.82 -6.07
CA LEU A 188 11.71 -8.84 -5.12
C LEU A 188 13.06 -8.29 -5.57
N LYS A 189 13.96 -9.16 -6.06
CA LYS A 189 15.24 -8.77 -6.64
C LYS A 189 15.07 -7.89 -7.87
N LEU A 190 14.22 -8.29 -8.82
CA LEU A 190 13.90 -7.50 -10.00
C LEU A 190 13.31 -6.12 -9.64
N PHE A 191 12.41 -6.07 -8.66
CA PHE A 191 11.88 -4.81 -8.14
C PHE A 191 13.02 -3.93 -7.63
N LYS A 192 13.91 -4.48 -6.82
CA LYS A 192 15.01 -3.72 -6.21
C LYS A 192 15.99 -3.20 -7.26
N GLU A 193 16.39 -4.02 -8.22
CA GLU A 193 17.23 -3.60 -9.35
C GLU A 193 16.59 -2.44 -10.15
N ARG A 194 15.27 -2.50 -10.38
CA ARG A 194 14.54 -1.42 -11.06
C ARG A 194 14.42 -0.16 -10.21
N PHE A 195 14.24 -0.31 -8.90
CA PHE A 195 14.20 0.79 -7.94
C PHE A 195 15.55 1.52 -7.90
N ASP A 196 16.65 0.79 -7.84
CA ASP A 196 18.01 1.36 -7.77
C ASP A 196 18.39 2.10 -9.06
N LYS A 197 17.97 1.59 -10.22
CA LYS A 197 18.16 2.26 -11.52
C LYS A 197 17.52 3.65 -11.58
N LYS A 198 16.46 3.89 -10.81
CA LYS A 198 15.81 5.21 -10.72
C LYS A 198 16.57 6.21 -9.85
N LYS A 199 17.52 5.74 -9.02
CA LYS A 199 18.33 6.56 -8.12
C LYS A 199 17.48 7.48 -7.24
N TYR A 200 16.43 6.93 -6.64
CA TYR A 200 15.66 7.64 -5.62
C TYR A 200 16.53 7.83 -4.37
N ASP A 201 16.47 9.00 -3.74
CA ASP A 201 17.08 9.26 -2.42
C ASP A 201 16.26 8.64 -1.27
N VAL A 202 15.11 8.03 -1.60
CA VAL A 202 14.18 7.47 -0.62
C VAL A 202 14.58 6.03 -0.26
N PRO A 203 14.85 5.73 1.02
CA PRO A 203 15.18 4.37 1.47
C PRO A 203 13.99 3.41 1.30
N VAL A 204 14.29 2.14 0.99
CA VAL A 204 13.29 1.07 0.89
C VAL A 204 13.60 -0.08 1.86
N LEU A 205 12.65 -0.36 2.75
CA LEU A 205 12.68 -1.50 3.65
C LEU A 205 11.95 -2.69 3.02
N GLY A 206 12.52 -3.87 3.25
CA GLY A 206 11.91 -5.14 2.89
C GLY A 206 10.91 -5.60 3.95
N ASN A 207 9.67 -5.87 3.56
CA ASN A 207 8.68 -6.43 4.48
C ASN A 207 8.75 -7.95 4.52
N ILE A 208 8.98 -8.48 5.71
CA ILE A 208 8.99 -9.91 6.03
C ILE A 208 7.86 -10.17 7.01
N PHE A 209 6.93 -11.04 6.64
CA PHE A 209 5.86 -11.48 7.52
C PHE A 209 5.96 -12.99 7.74
N ILE A 210 6.00 -13.44 8.99
CA ILE A 210 5.99 -14.87 9.33
C ILE A 210 4.52 -15.32 9.50
N PRO A 211 3.92 -16.04 8.54
CA PRO A 211 2.51 -16.41 8.59
C PRO A 211 2.27 -17.57 9.56
N ASN A 212 1.05 -17.69 10.07
CA ASN A 212 0.60 -18.94 10.69
C ASN A 212 0.10 -19.92 9.61
N LEU A 213 -0.14 -21.17 9.98
CA LEU A 213 -0.61 -22.22 9.07
C LEU A 213 -1.91 -21.82 8.34
N LYS A 214 -2.87 -21.24 9.06
CA LYS A 214 -4.13 -20.79 8.44
C LYS A 214 -3.92 -19.77 7.33
N LEU A 215 -2.98 -18.83 7.51
CA LEU A 215 -2.67 -17.84 6.50
C LEU A 215 -1.88 -18.45 5.35
N ILE A 216 -0.93 -19.36 5.61
CA ILE A 216 -0.13 -19.98 4.57
C ILE A 216 -0.97 -20.83 3.61
N ASP A 217 -1.94 -21.57 4.14
CA ASP A 217 -2.89 -22.34 3.34
C ASP A 217 -3.68 -21.45 2.37
N ARG A 218 -4.11 -20.27 2.85
CA ARG A 218 -4.87 -19.32 2.04
C ARG A 218 -4.02 -18.66 0.97
N ILE A 219 -2.75 -18.36 1.26
CA ILE A 219 -1.79 -17.85 0.27
C ILE A 219 -1.55 -18.91 -0.80
N PHE A 220 -1.31 -20.17 -0.40
CA PHE A 220 -1.08 -21.28 -1.31
C PHE A 220 -2.29 -21.56 -2.24
N ARG A 221 -3.51 -21.39 -1.73
CA ARG A 221 -4.75 -21.46 -2.53
C ARG A 221 -5.03 -20.21 -3.39
N GLY A 222 -4.17 -19.20 -3.37
CA GLY A 222 -4.34 -17.97 -4.14
C GLY A 222 -5.45 -17.05 -3.62
N GLU A 223 -5.91 -17.23 -2.38
CA GLU A 223 -7.00 -16.43 -1.80
C GLU A 223 -6.55 -15.02 -1.41
N ILE A 224 -5.26 -14.83 -1.15
CA ILE A 224 -4.64 -13.57 -0.73
C ILE A 224 -4.09 -12.85 -1.96
N PRO A 225 -4.69 -11.72 -2.38
CA PRO A 225 -4.24 -10.98 -3.56
C PRO A 225 -2.79 -10.50 -3.43
N GLY A 226 -2.03 -10.61 -4.53
CA GLY A 226 -0.67 -10.07 -4.61
C GLY A 226 0.38 -10.78 -3.77
N CYS A 227 0.05 -11.94 -3.17
CA CYS A 227 0.98 -12.75 -2.40
C CYS A 227 0.95 -14.19 -2.91
N THR A 228 2.09 -14.68 -3.38
CA THR A 228 2.27 -16.05 -3.88
C THR A 228 3.35 -16.74 -3.06
N ILE A 229 3.23 -18.05 -2.92
CA ILE A 229 4.20 -18.89 -2.23
C ILE A 229 4.53 -20.11 -3.08
N SER A 230 5.81 -20.48 -3.12
CA SER A 230 6.26 -21.71 -3.78
C SER A 230 5.74 -22.96 -3.05
N LYS A 231 5.61 -24.06 -3.79
CA LYS A 231 5.24 -25.35 -3.19
C LYS A 231 6.27 -25.82 -2.15
N GLY A 232 7.56 -25.58 -2.42
CA GLY A 232 8.65 -25.90 -1.49
C GLY A 232 8.50 -25.17 -0.16
N LEU A 233 8.32 -23.84 -0.18
CA LEU A 233 8.16 -23.06 1.04
C LEU A 233 6.87 -23.41 1.77
N TYR A 234 5.76 -23.64 1.06
CA TYR A 234 4.51 -24.10 1.68
C TYR A 234 4.73 -25.41 2.44
N ASN A 235 5.30 -26.43 1.79
CA ASN A 235 5.56 -27.73 2.44
C ASN A 235 6.49 -27.61 3.64
N PHE A 236 7.56 -26.80 3.52
CA PHE A 236 8.49 -26.56 4.60
C PHE A 236 7.80 -25.90 5.81
N LEU A 237 7.07 -24.79 5.60
CA LEU A 237 6.40 -24.07 6.67
C LEU A 237 5.29 -24.91 7.34
N SER A 238 4.63 -25.79 6.58
CA SER A 238 3.55 -26.65 7.09
C SER A 238 4.03 -27.84 7.92
N SER A 239 5.30 -28.24 7.79
CA SER A 239 5.87 -29.42 8.46
C SER A 239 7.00 -29.11 9.44
N SER A 240 7.49 -27.87 9.45
CA SER A 240 8.62 -27.46 10.28
C SER A 240 8.25 -27.03 11.69
N SER A 241 9.19 -27.23 12.62
CA SER A 241 9.11 -26.63 13.94
C SER A 241 9.25 -25.11 13.88
N SER A 242 8.76 -24.42 14.91
CA SER A 242 8.95 -22.96 15.07
C SER A 242 10.42 -22.56 14.94
N GLU A 243 11.36 -23.36 15.44
CA GLU A 243 12.79 -23.06 15.38
C GLU A 243 13.32 -23.03 13.94
N ASN A 244 12.97 -24.04 13.13
CA ASN A 244 13.38 -24.09 11.72
C ASN A 244 12.72 -22.97 10.91
N ILE A 245 11.48 -22.59 11.25
CA ILE A 245 10.83 -21.40 10.69
C ILE A 245 11.63 -20.15 11.03
N LEU A 246 12.06 -19.95 12.27
CA LEU A 246 12.88 -18.78 12.63
C LEU A 246 14.22 -18.75 11.86
N LYS A 247 14.88 -19.90 11.68
CA LYS A 247 16.14 -19.98 10.91
C LYS A 247 15.97 -19.57 9.45
N VAL A 248 14.91 -20.04 8.78
CA VAL A 248 14.67 -19.68 7.38
C VAL A 248 14.30 -18.20 7.21
N TYR A 249 13.56 -17.62 8.17
CA TYR A 249 13.25 -16.19 8.12
C TYR A 249 14.43 -15.30 8.49
N ALA A 250 15.34 -15.74 9.36
CA ALA A 250 16.63 -15.08 9.57
C ALA A 250 17.44 -15.06 8.26
N TRP A 251 17.46 -16.19 7.53
CA TRP A 251 18.08 -16.25 6.20
C TRP A 251 17.43 -15.28 5.22
N MET A 252 16.10 -15.21 5.18
CA MET A 252 15.37 -14.25 4.34
C MET A 252 15.76 -12.80 4.67
N MET A 253 15.92 -12.44 5.95
CA MET A 253 16.40 -11.11 6.35
C MET A 253 17.79 -10.81 5.77
N ASN A 254 18.69 -11.79 5.78
CA ASN A 254 20.03 -11.66 5.21
C ASN A 254 19.99 -11.55 3.67
N GLU A 255 19.13 -12.32 3.00
CA GLU A 255 18.96 -12.20 1.54
C GLU A 255 18.41 -10.83 1.14
N MET A 256 17.43 -10.28 1.87
CA MET A 256 16.95 -8.92 1.62
C MET A 256 18.06 -7.87 1.84
N ARG A 257 18.92 -8.06 2.85
CA ARG A 257 20.13 -7.23 3.01
C ARG A 257 21.04 -7.31 1.80
N LYS A 258 21.35 -8.51 1.29
CA LYS A 258 22.18 -8.72 0.09
C LYS A 258 21.56 -8.10 -1.17
N MET A 259 20.23 -8.10 -1.29
CA MET A 259 19.52 -7.41 -2.38
C MET A 259 19.61 -5.89 -2.29
N GLY A 260 20.09 -5.34 -1.16
CA GLY A 260 20.30 -3.91 -0.96
C GLY A 260 19.11 -3.17 -0.37
N PHE A 261 18.12 -3.88 0.21
CA PHE A 261 17.13 -3.22 1.07
C PHE A 261 17.85 -2.58 2.26
N VAL A 262 17.41 -1.38 2.67
CA VAL A 262 18.15 -0.64 3.71
C VAL A 262 17.89 -1.19 5.11
N GLY A 263 16.82 -1.97 5.30
CA GLY A 263 16.38 -2.52 6.58
C GLY A 263 15.15 -3.43 6.38
N ILE A 264 14.63 -3.97 7.49
CA ILE A 264 13.51 -4.92 7.51
C ILE A 264 12.33 -4.35 8.27
N HIS A 265 11.14 -4.50 7.69
CA HIS A 265 9.87 -4.37 8.40
C HIS A 265 9.33 -5.77 8.68
N LEU A 266 9.34 -6.18 9.94
CA LEU A 266 9.13 -7.56 10.38
C LEU A 266 7.79 -7.71 11.07
N GLY A 267 6.93 -8.59 10.58
CA GLY A 267 5.64 -8.92 11.20
C GLY A 267 5.40 -10.42 11.32
N GLY A 268 4.27 -10.78 11.91
CA GLY A 268 3.78 -12.17 11.96
C GLY A 268 3.61 -12.73 13.37
N PRO A 269 2.69 -13.70 13.59
CA PRO A 269 2.35 -14.18 14.94
C PRO A 269 3.54 -14.75 15.73
N LEU A 270 4.52 -15.35 15.05
CA LEU A 270 5.64 -16.03 15.72
C LEU A 270 6.58 -15.05 16.43
N VAL A 271 6.79 -13.86 15.85
CA VAL A 271 7.65 -12.78 16.38
C VAL A 271 6.92 -11.87 17.37
N GLN A 272 5.64 -12.14 17.63
CA GLN A 272 4.86 -11.50 18.68
C GLN A 272 5.10 -12.13 20.07
N ASN A 273 6.06 -13.06 20.17
CA ASN A 273 6.56 -13.65 21.41
C ASN A 273 8.03 -13.20 21.59
N HIS A 274 8.37 -12.65 22.76
CA HIS A 274 9.69 -12.07 22.99
C HIS A 274 10.84 -13.09 22.88
N GLN A 275 10.62 -14.37 23.24
CA GLN A 275 11.65 -15.41 23.17
C GLN A 275 11.94 -15.80 21.71
N ASN A 276 10.88 -15.97 20.91
CA ASN A 276 11.03 -16.23 19.48
C ASN A 276 11.66 -15.06 18.75
N LEU A 277 11.31 -13.83 19.12
CA LEU A 277 11.92 -12.63 18.56
C LEU A 277 13.42 -12.58 18.86
N LYS A 278 13.83 -12.81 20.12
CA LYS A 278 15.25 -12.90 20.50
C LYS A 278 15.98 -13.95 19.67
N LYS A 279 15.45 -15.18 19.59
CA LYS A 279 16.03 -16.26 18.79
C LYS A 279 16.19 -15.89 17.31
N LEU A 280 15.17 -15.27 16.70
CA LEU A 280 15.25 -14.81 15.31
C LEU A 280 16.40 -13.82 15.11
N LEU A 281 16.52 -12.84 16.00
CA LEU A 281 17.57 -11.81 15.94
C LEU A 281 18.95 -12.41 16.18
N GLU A 282 19.08 -13.38 17.10
CA GLU A 282 20.31 -14.13 17.33
C GLU A 282 20.73 -14.91 16.07
N TYR A 283 19.81 -15.66 15.46
CA TYR A 283 20.08 -16.36 14.20
C TYR A 283 20.47 -15.39 13.08
N PHE A 284 19.83 -14.23 12.99
CA PHE A 284 20.18 -13.22 12.00
C PHE A 284 21.57 -12.62 12.21
N GLN A 285 22.02 -12.48 13.47
CA GLN A 285 23.36 -11.98 13.80
C GLN A 285 24.45 -13.01 13.58
N GLN A 286 24.19 -14.28 13.93
CA GLN A 286 25.19 -15.36 13.91
C GLN A 286 25.41 -15.96 12.52
N LEU A 287 24.38 -15.99 11.67
CA LEU A 287 24.41 -16.73 10.41
C LEU A 287 24.77 -15.83 9.22
N GLN A 288 26.00 -15.32 9.16
CA GLN A 288 26.46 -14.62 7.94
C GLN A 288 26.60 -15.58 6.74
N LYS A 289 26.89 -16.86 6.99
CA LYS A 289 26.82 -17.97 6.03
C LYS A 289 25.88 -19.05 6.58
N TYR A 290 24.90 -19.44 5.78
CA TYR A 290 23.94 -20.47 6.14
C TYR A 290 24.39 -21.81 5.53
N PRO A 291 24.65 -22.86 6.33
CA PRO A 291 25.04 -24.18 5.82
C PRO A 291 24.01 -24.77 4.85
N GLU A 292 22.74 -24.38 5.01
CA GLU A 292 21.58 -24.83 4.23
C GLU A 292 21.17 -23.80 3.16
N GLU A 293 22.03 -22.85 2.77
CA GLU A 293 21.67 -21.78 1.83
C GLU A 293 21.11 -22.32 0.51
N ASP A 294 21.69 -23.38 -0.05
CA ASP A 294 21.20 -24.01 -1.27
C ASP A 294 19.80 -24.63 -1.09
N PHE A 295 19.54 -25.22 0.07
CA PHE A 295 18.22 -25.75 0.41
C PHE A 295 17.19 -24.62 0.60
N TYR A 296 17.54 -23.54 1.30
CA TYR A 296 16.64 -22.40 1.45
C TYR A 296 16.36 -21.72 0.11
N ARG A 297 17.36 -21.61 -0.78
CA ARG A 297 17.12 -21.16 -2.15
C ARG A 297 16.14 -22.09 -2.86
N SER A 298 16.36 -23.41 -2.86
CA SER A 298 15.49 -24.34 -3.59
C SER A 298 14.03 -24.34 -3.12
N ILE A 299 13.76 -24.03 -1.85
CA ILE A 299 12.37 -23.93 -1.37
C ILE A 299 11.72 -22.57 -1.68
N PHE A 300 12.46 -21.47 -1.82
CA PHE A 300 11.91 -20.14 -2.15
C PHE A 300 11.77 -19.88 -3.65
N TYR A 301 12.67 -20.42 -4.46
CA TYR A 301 12.63 -20.29 -5.92
C TYR A 301 11.90 -21.51 -6.50
N SER A 302 10.81 -21.29 -7.24
CA SER A 302 10.16 -22.38 -7.98
C SER A 302 10.91 -22.68 -9.27
N ASP A 303 11.05 -23.96 -9.64
CA ASP A 303 11.57 -24.38 -10.96
C ASP A 303 10.71 -23.86 -12.13
N ASP A 304 9.46 -23.49 -11.86
CA ASP A 304 8.60 -22.74 -12.79
C ASP A 304 9.04 -21.26 -12.82
N GLU A 305 10.20 -20.98 -13.43
CA GLU A 305 10.58 -19.63 -13.88
C GLU A 305 9.48 -19.01 -14.78
N ASN A 306 8.65 -19.88 -15.35
CA ASN A 306 7.48 -19.58 -16.17
C ASN A 306 6.15 -19.58 -15.40
N SER A 307 6.11 -19.35 -14.07
CA SER A 307 4.83 -19.14 -13.38
C SER A 307 4.11 -17.94 -14.00
N ASN A 308 3.23 -18.29 -14.92
CA ASN A 308 2.82 -17.50 -16.07
C ASN A 308 2.51 -16.06 -15.66
N TYR A 309 2.98 -15.08 -16.44
CA TYR A 309 2.25 -13.81 -16.58
C TYR A 309 0.80 -14.18 -16.89
N LYS A 310 -0.05 -14.26 -15.86
CA LYS A 310 -1.37 -14.85 -16.02
C LYS A 310 -2.20 -13.90 -16.86
N ILE A 311 -2.39 -14.37 -18.09
CA ILE A 311 -3.27 -13.91 -19.16
C ILE A 311 -4.36 -13.03 -18.56
N PHE A 312 -4.18 -11.71 -18.69
CA PHE A 312 -5.31 -10.83 -18.50
C PHE A 312 -6.33 -11.20 -19.58
N PRO A 313 -7.62 -11.34 -19.23
CA PRO A 313 -8.63 -11.52 -20.26
C PRO A 313 -8.54 -10.36 -21.26
N THR A 314 -8.69 -10.67 -22.54
CA THR A 314 -8.76 -9.63 -23.56
C THR A 314 -10.03 -8.82 -23.35
N THR A 315 -9.94 -7.49 -23.41
CA THR A 315 -11.12 -6.62 -23.45
C THR A 315 -12.04 -7.06 -24.58
N SER A 316 -13.34 -7.08 -24.31
CA SER A 316 -14.35 -7.36 -25.35
C SER A 316 -14.28 -6.32 -26.46
N PHE A 317 -14.73 -6.70 -27.66
CA PHE A 317 -14.84 -5.79 -28.80
C PHE A 317 -15.60 -4.52 -28.40
N LEU A 318 -16.76 -4.67 -27.76
CA LEU A 318 -17.61 -3.57 -27.27
C LEU A 318 -16.85 -2.59 -26.37
N GLU A 319 -16.02 -3.07 -25.44
CA GLU A 319 -15.24 -2.18 -24.56
C GLU A 319 -14.19 -1.38 -25.32
N LYS A 320 -13.54 -1.97 -26.34
CA LYS A 320 -12.58 -1.28 -27.20
C LYS A 320 -13.27 -0.21 -28.05
N THR A 321 -14.40 -0.56 -28.68
CA THR A 321 -15.16 0.37 -29.52
C THR A 321 -15.68 1.55 -28.70
N HIS A 322 -16.21 1.28 -27.50
CA HIS A 322 -16.66 2.33 -26.59
C HIS A 322 -15.52 3.28 -26.22
N TYR A 323 -14.34 2.77 -25.86
CA TYR A 323 -13.17 3.63 -25.56
C TYR A 323 -12.79 4.52 -26.76
N GLN A 324 -12.74 3.96 -27.97
CA GLN A 324 -12.38 4.72 -29.19
C GLN A 324 -13.40 5.82 -29.48
N LEU A 325 -14.70 5.48 -29.48
CA LEU A 325 -15.79 6.43 -29.71
C LEU A 325 -15.78 7.56 -28.66
N SER A 326 -15.64 7.23 -27.39
CA SER A 326 -15.58 8.22 -26.31
C SER A 326 -14.35 9.13 -26.41
N SER A 327 -13.20 8.58 -26.82
CA SER A 327 -11.98 9.37 -27.06
C SER A 327 -12.14 10.35 -28.22
N ILE A 328 -12.73 9.89 -29.34
CA ILE A 328 -13.01 10.74 -30.51
C ILE A 328 -14.02 11.83 -30.13
N ALA A 329 -15.14 11.44 -29.50
CA ALA A 329 -16.17 12.39 -29.07
C ALA A 329 -15.59 13.47 -28.15
N HIS A 330 -14.77 13.08 -27.17
CA HIS A 330 -14.09 14.04 -26.30
C HIS A 330 -13.16 14.98 -27.07
N LYS A 331 -12.32 14.47 -27.98
CA LYS A 331 -11.44 15.32 -28.81
C LYS A 331 -12.25 16.32 -29.64
N VAL A 332 -13.31 15.89 -30.30
CA VAL A 332 -14.16 16.75 -31.15
C VAL A 332 -14.87 17.84 -30.34
N LEU A 333 -15.41 17.45 -29.19
CA LEU A 333 -16.20 18.33 -28.33
C LEU A 333 -15.33 19.37 -27.59
N PHE A 334 -14.10 19.00 -27.21
CA PHE A 334 -13.28 19.80 -26.29
C PHE A 334 -12.01 20.40 -26.90
N ASN A 335 -11.56 20.01 -28.12
CA ASN A 335 -10.44 20.71 -28.80
C ASN A 335 -10.86 22.00 -29.53
N GLY A 336 -12.12 22.43 -29.42
CA GLY A 336 -12.73 23.48 -30.25
C GLY A 336 -12.85 24.87 -29.62
N GLY A 337 -11.85 25.38 -28.87
CA GLY A 337 -11.74 26.78 -28.41
C GLY A 337 -12.86 27.36 -27.52
N ASN A 338 -12.56 28.46 -26.81
CA ASN A 338 -13.37 29.06 -25.72
C ASN A 338 -14.83 29.46 -26.07
N LYS A 339 -15.19 29.57 -27.36
CA LYS A 339 -16.57 29.92 -27.78
C LYS A 339 -17.54 28.75 -27.74
N ARG A 340 -17.11 27.51 -28.03
CA ARG A 340 -17.98 26.33 -28.03
C ARG A 340 -18.33 25.86 -26.61
N THR A 341 -17.37 25.94 -25.69
CA THR A 341 -17.53 25.60 -24.27
C THR A 341 -18.66 26.39 -23.59
N ARG A 342 -18.88 27.67 -23.96
CA ARG A 342 -19.92 28.52 -23.34
C ARG A 342 -21.35 28.12 -23.72
N ILE A 343 -21.57 27.60 -24.93
CA ILE A 343 -22.87 27.06 -25.39
C ILE A 343 -23.12 25.69 -24.76
N LEU A 344 -22.08 24.84 -24.71
CA LEU A 344 -22.15 23.48 -24.16
C LEU A 344 -22.37 23.46 -22.63
N LYS A 345 -21.99 24.52 -21.89
CA LYS A 345 -22.35 24.70 -20.47
C LYS A 345 -23.85 24.67 -20.20
N LYS A 346 -24.70 25.13 -21.13
CA LYS A 346 -26.17 25.03 -21.00
C LYS A 346 -26.71 23.60 -21.17
N LEU A 347 -25.86 22.66 -21.58
CA LEU A 347 -26.18 21.25 -21.80
C LEU A 347 -25.65 20.33 -20.69
N SER A 348 -25.28 20.88 -19.52
CA SER A 348 -24.79 20.11 -18.37
C SER A 348 -25.76 19.01 -17.91
N PHE A 349 -27.08 19.25 -18.02
CA PHE A 349 -28.09 18.21 -17.76
C PHE A 349 -27.98 17.03 -18.73
N MET A 350 -27.86 17.29 -20.04
CA MET A 350 -27.68 16.24 -21.04
C MET A 350 -26.36 15.49 -20.84
N GLU A 351 -25.30 16.21 -20.52
CA GLU A 351 -24.00 15.61 -20.18
C GLU A 351 -24.13 14.65 -18.99
N HIS A 352 -24.81 15.08 -17.92
CA HIS A 352 -25.05 14.24 -16.75
C HIS A 352 -25.84 12.98 -17.13
N THR A 353 -26.95 13.11 -17.87
CA THR A 353 -27.76 11.97 -18.31
C THR A 353 -26.95 10.98 -19.16
N VAL A 354 -26.20 11.49 -20.15
CA VAL A 354 -25.34 10.66 -21.00
C VAL A 354 -24.27 9.95 -20.17
N LYS A 355 -23.66 10.65 -19.22
CA LYS A 355 -22.63 10.04 -18.37
C LYS A 355 -23.18 9.05 -17.36
N ALA A 356 -24.37 9.31 -16.81
CA ALA A 356 -25.07 8.38 -15.94
C ALA A 356 -25.37 7.08 -16.70
N ALA A 357 -25.89 7.18 -17.93
CA ALA A 357 -26.19 6.03 -18.77
C ALA A 357 -24.94 5.25 -19.21
N LEU A 358 -23.90 5.92 -19.70
CA LEU A 358 -22.74 5.27 -20.31
C LEU A 358 -21.65 4.86 -19.32
N TYR A 359 -21.47 5.60 -18.21
CA TYR A 359 -20.35 5.40 -17.28
C TYR A 359 -20.80 5.20 -15.82
N GLY A 360 -22.11 5.23 -15.54
CA GLY A 360 -22.63 5.14 -14.18
C GLY A 360 -22.21 6.33 -13.31
N CYS A 361 -22.19 7.54 -13.90
CA CYS A 361 -21.83 8.78 -13.19
C CYS A 361 -22.54 8.93 -11.85
N LYS A 362 -21.82 9.46 -10.86
CA LYS A 362 -22.29 9.69 -9.48
C LYS A 362 -22.34 11.16 -9.09
N ASP A 363 -22.17 12.05 -10.07
CA ASP A 363 -22.17 13.50 -9.87
C ASP A 363 -21.18 14.01 -8.81
N CYS A 364 -19.98 13.42 -8.77
CA CYS A 364 -18.94 13.78 -7.81
C CYS A 364 -18.24 15.13 -8.11
N GLY A 365 -18.84 15.98 -8.94
CA GLY A 365 -18.24 17.21 -9.47
C GLY A 365 -17.20 16.92 -10.55
N GLU A 366 -15.93 17.18 -10.25
CA GLU A 366 -14.83 17.11 -11.22
C GLU A 366 -14.74 15.74 -11.91
N CYS A 367 -14.87 15.73 -13.24
CA CYS A 367 -14.87 14.50 -14.02
C CYS A 367 -13.44 14.08 -14.41
N THR A 368 -13.07 12.82 -14.14
CA THR A 368 -11.74 12.26 -14.46
C THR A 368 -11.79 11.18 -15.53
N LEU A 369 -12.89 11.09 -16.30
CA LEU A 369 -13.02 10.11 -17.39
C LEU A 369 -11.85 10.17 -18.41
N PRO A 370 -11.44 11.36 -18.90
CA PRO A 370 -10.33 11.45 -19.86
C PRO A 370 -9.01 10.93 -19.28
N ASP A 371 -8.79 11.15 -17.98
CA ASP A 371 -7.60 10.72 -17.26
C ASP A 371 -7.60 9.24 -16.86
N SER A 372 -8.67 8.50 -17.15
CA SER A 372 -8.85 7.11 -16.71
C SER A 372 -9.39 6.20 -17.83
N ALA A 373 -8.93 6.45 -19.06
CA ALA A 373 -9.32 5.67 -20.25
C ALA A 373 -10.84 5.56 -20.43
N PHE A 374 -11.55 6.66 -20.14
CA PHE A 374 -13.01 6.77 -20.17
C PHE A 374 -13.71 5.67 -19.34
N LEU A 375 -13.15 5.37 -18.17
CA LEU A 375 -13.77 4.55 -17.13
C LEU A 375 -13.94 5.39 -15.87
N CYS A 376 -15.14 5.43 -15.28
CA CYS A 376 -15.32 6.20 -14.07
C CYS A 376 -14.80 5.44 -12.84
N PRO A 377 -13.78 5.94 -12.10
CA PRO A 377 -13.27 5.25 -10.91
C PRO A 377 -14.30 5.19 -9.79
N GLN A 378 -15.21 6.17 -9.71
CA GLN A 378 -16.26 6.23 -8.68
C GLN A 378 -17.32 5.13 -8.82
N SER A 379 -17.58 4.68 -10.05
CA SER A 379 -18.52 3.57 -10.32
C SER A 379 -17.80 2.24 -10.55
N GLY A 380 -16.56 2.27 -11.05
CA GLY A 380 -15.82 1.08 -11.47
C GLY A 380 -14.83 0.51 -10.46
N CYS A 381 -14.35 1.30 -9.50
CA CYS A 381 -13.41 0.85 -8.48
C CYS A 381 -14.11 0.74 -7.12
N ALA A 382 -14.04 -0.43 -6.47
CA ALA A 382 -14.59 -0.62 -5.12
C ALA A 382 -14.02 0.37 -4.10
N LYS A 383 -12.75 0.76 -4.27
CA LYS A 383 -12.05 1.73 -3.40
C LYS A 383 -12.00 3.14 -3.99
N GLN A 384 -12.66 3.39 -5.13
CA GLN A 384 -12.78 4.70 -5.77
C GLN A 384 -11.44 5.44 -6.05
N LEU A 385 -10.36 4.68 -6.25
CA LEU A 385 -8.99 5.21 -6.32
C LEU A 385 -8.71 5.99 -7.60
N LEU A 386 -7.99 7.10 -7.48
CA LEU A 386 -7.62 7.98 -8.59
C LEU A 386 -6.14 7.81 -9.00
N ASN A 387 -5.25 7.55 -8.04
CA ASN A 387 -3.80 7.51 -8.29
C ASN A 387 -3.25 6.08 -8.39
N GLY A 388 -3.86 5.25 -9.24
CA GLY A 388 -3.39 3.90 -9.54
C GLY A 388 -3.91 2.78 -8.63
N PRO A 389 -3.58 1.51 -8.98
CA PRO A 389 -4.11 0.33 -8.32
C PRO A 389 -3.76 0.23 -6.82
N CYS A 390 -4.66 -0.35 -6.02
CA CYS A 390 -4.30 -0.86 -4.70
C CYS A 390 -3.52 -2.18 -4.82
N GLY A 391 -3.06 -2.75 -3.69
CA GLY A 391 -2.44 -4.08 -3.68
C GLY A 391 -3.41 -5.24 -3.96
N GLY A 392 -4.71 -4.99 -3.86
CA GLY A 392 -5.80 -5.96 -3.89
C GLY A 392 -6.25 -6.47 -5.26
N THR A 393 -5.34 -6.65 -6.22
CA THR A 393 -5.68 -7.30 -7.49
C THR A 393 -5.36 -8.78 -7.38
N ARG A 394 -6.40 -9.62 -7.49
CA ARG A 394 -6.25 -11.07 -7.53
C ARG A 394 -5.51 -11.48 -8.79
N GLU A 395 -4.98 -12.69 -8.72
CA GLU A 395 -4.43 -13.35 -9.88
C GLU A 395 -5.46 -13.41 -11.03
N GLY A 396 -5.01 -13.24 -12.28
CA GLY A 396 -5.89 -13.09 -13.46
C GLY A 396 -6.52 -11.70 -13.62
N GLY A 397 -6.20 -10.74 -12.73
CA GLY A 397 -6.63 -9.35 -12.85
C GLY A 397 -7.98 -9.01 -12.21
N TRP A 398 -8.52 -9.89 -11.36
CA TRP A 398 -9.81 -9.71 -10.71
C TRP A 398 -9.73 -8.82 -9.46
N CYS A 399 -10.83 -8.16 -9.09
CA CYS A 399 -10.89 -7.31 -7.90
C CYS A 399 -10.94 -8.15 -6.61
N GLU A 400 -10.21 -7.76 -5.56
CA GLU A 400 -10.31 -8.44 -4.25
C GLU A 400 -11.72 -8.39 -3.64
N VAL A 401 -12.42 -7.26 -3.83
CA VAL A 401 -13.72 -6.94 -3.23
C VAL A 401 -14.85 -7.58 -4.03
N TYR A 402 -14.73 -7.55 -5.36
CA TYR A 402 -15.70 -8.15 -6.28
C TYR A 402 -14.99 -9.21 -7.13
N PRO A 403 -14.86 -10.45 -6.65
CA PRO A 403 -14.07 -11.49 -7.31
C PRO A 403 -14.54 -11.84 -8.74
N THR A 404 -15.80 -11.57 -9.06
CA THR A 404 -16.39 -11.79 -10.40
C THR A 404 -16.20 -10.61 -11.36
N ARG A 405 -15.54 -9.52 -10.92
CA ARG A 405 -15.32 -8.31 -11.72
C ARG A 405 -13.85 -8.06 -11.92
N LEU A 406 -13.47 -7.71 -13.16
CA LEU A 406 -12.11 -7.27 -13.45
C LEU A 406 -11.78 -6.01 -12.66
N CYS A 407 -10.56 -5.95 -12.14
CA CYS A 407 -10.05 -4.78 -11.46
C CYS A 407 -10.12 -3.57 -12.41
N PHE A 408 -10.59 -2.43 -11.87
CA PHE A 408 -10.69 -1.19 -12.61
C PHE A 408 -9.40 -0.85 -13.37
N TRP A 409 -8.25 -0.95 -12.70
CA TRP A 409 -6.95 -0.61 -13.28
C TRP A 409 -6.46 -1.63 -14.31
N VAL A 410 -6.94 -2.88 -14.23
CA VAL A 410 -6.70 -3.87 -15.29
C VAL A 410 -7.47 -3.47 -16.54
N ARG A 411 -8.75 -3.07 -16.40
CA ARG A 411 -9.55 -2.57 -17.53
C ARG A 411 -8.95 -1.30 -18.14
N VAL A 412 -8.44 -0.39 -17.33
CA VAL A 412 -7.71 0.80 -17.83
C VAL A 412 -6.49 0.38 -18.67
N ALA A 413 -5.65 -0.51 -18.15
CA ALA A 413 -4.46 -0.98 -18.85
C ALA A 413 -4.80 -1.73 -20.15
N LEU A 414 -5.88 -2.52 -20.17
CA LEU A 414 -6.31 -3.22 -21.38
C LEU A 414 -6.91 -2.28 -22.44
N ARG A 415 -7.58 -1.20 -22.03
CA ARG A 415 -8.10 -0.17 -22.96
C ARG A 415 -6.99 0.68 -23.55
N ASN A 416 -5.99 1.02 -22.74
CA ASN A 416 -4.84 1.81 -23.15
C ASN A 416 -3.55 1.19 -22.56
N PRO A 417 -2.86 0.31 -23.31
CA PRO A 417 -1.61 -0.31 -22.86
C PRO A 417 -0.49 0.68 -22.55
N GLU A 418 -0.51 1.86 -23.18
CA GLU A 418 0.46 2.94 -22.97
C GLU A 418 0.05 3.90 -21.84
N PHE A 419 -1.03 3.59 -21.12
CA PHE A 419 -1.57 4.46 -20.08
C PHE A 419 -0.51 4.83 -19.02
N LYS A 420 -0.44 6.12 -18.72
CA LYS A 420 0.39 6.69 -17.66
C LYS A 420 -0.50 7.29 -16.58
N ILE A 421 -0.34 6.83 -15.34
CA ILE A 421 -1.02 7.42 -14.19
C ILE A 421 -0.48 8.83 -14.01
N LYS A 422 -1.38 9.80 -13.92
CA LYS A 422 -1.08 11.17 -13.53
C LYS A 422 -1.58 11.40 -12.11
N PHE A 423 -0.86 12.23 -11.35
CA PHE A 423 -1.38 12.71 -10.08
C PHE A 423 -2.74 13.37 -10.30
N THR A 424 -3.73 12.92 -9.53
CA THR A 424 -5.09 13.45 -9.54
C THR A 424 -5.41 13.92 -8.13
N PRO A 425 -5.73 15.21 -7.92
CA PRO A 425 -6.06 15.74 -6.61
C PRO A 425 -7.39 15.16 -6.10
N PRO A 426 -7.70 15.33 -4.80
CA PRO A 426 -8.96 14.88 -4.23
C PRO A 426 -10.16 15.55 -4.90
N LYS A 427 -11.25 14.80 -5.10
CA LYS A 427 -12.49 15.35 -5.69
C LYS A 427 -13.02 16.53 -4.88
N GLN A 428 -13.51 17.57 -5.56
CA GLN A 428 -14.15 18.71 -4.92
C GLN A 428 -15.67 18.51 -4.83
N TRP A 429 -16.14 17.78 -3.82
CA TRP A 429 -17.56 17.46 -3.64
C TRP A 429 -18.49 18.68 -3.50
N GLY A 430 -17.97 19.83 -3.04
CA GLY A 430 -18.74 21.07 -2.91
C GLY A 430 -18.84 21.92 -4.18
N ASN A 431 -18.04 21.60 -5.21
CA ASN A 431 -18.05 22.28 -6.50
C ASN A 431 -18.53 21.29 -7.56
N ILE A 432 -19.87 21.15 -7.70
CA ILE A 432 -20.46 20.35 -8.77
C ILE A 432 -20.24 21.09 -10.08
N LYS A 433 -19.07 20.85 -10.67
CA LYS A 433 -18.64 21.35 -11.97
C LYS A 433 -18.74 20.21 -12.98
N GLY A 434 -19.50 20.40 -14.06
CA GLY A 434 -19.54 19.44 -15.17
C GLY A 434 -18.17 19.32 -15.86
N SER A 435 -17.97 18.41 -16.81
CA SER A 435 -16.70 18.38 -17.58
C SER A 435 -16.46 19.68 -18.34
N TRP A 436 -17.52 20.46 -18.59
CA TRP A 436 -17.45 21.78 -19.22
C TRP A 436 -16.98 22.90 -18.29
N ASP A 437 -16.93 22.67 -16.98
CA ASP A 437 -16.59 23.69 -15.98
C ASP A 437 -15.13 23.60 -15.49
N THR A 438 -14.43 22.53 -15.84
CA THR A 438 -13.00 22.30 -15.60
C THR A 438 -12.09 22.79 -16.74
N LEU A 439 -12.68 23.36 -17.80
CA LEU A 439 -12.03 24.00 -18.95
C LEU A 439 -12.30 25.51 -18.91
#